data_AF-A0AAW2D7S3-F1
#
_entry.id   AF-A0AAW2D7S3-F1
#
_cell.length_a   1.000
_cell.length_b   1.000
_cell.length_c   1.000
_cell.angle_alpha   90.00
_cell.angle_beta   90.00
_cell.angle_gamma   90.00
#
_symmetry.space_group_name_H-M   'P 1'
#
loop_
_entity.id
_entity.type
_entity.pdbx_description
1 polymer ?
#
loop_
_entity_poly.entity_id
_entity_poly.type
_entity_poly.pdbx_seq_one_letter_code
_entity_poly.pdbx_strand_id
1 'polypeptide(L)'
;MGFEKTVIIDGKVYEYMAKREMTDEEIKRYYDQVNKSGGFDVEDFSHTLFLDGGGRIEPLDLSDDSDRQLVVDLSMEALDKYNTEQNKNFKFKEVEKANSEGYCCAVTLNCGFDYYITFKAEDASTAAIETFQALVYDGEPVREVKSIRVKPTSYSNQDNEADEDQTASCPEQS
;
A
#
# COMPACT_ATOMS: atom_id res chain seq x y z
N MET A 1 9.43 16.61 -12.65
CA MET A 1 9.52 17.05 -14.07
C MET A 1 10.33 16.03 -14.83
N GLY A 2 9.67 15.19 -15.63
CA GLY A 2 10.35 14.43 -16.68
C GLY A 2 10.68 15.35 -17.86
N PHE A 3 11.70 15.02 -18.63
CA PHE A 3 11.97 15.70 -19.90
C PHE A 3 11.39 14.84 -21.03
N GLU A 4 10.54 15.43 -21.87
CA GLU A 4 10.13 14.81 -23.12
C GLU A 4 11.36 14.63 -24.00
N LYS A 5 11.65 13.38 -24.37
CA LYS A 5 12.67 13.07 -25.36
C LYS A 5 12.03 12.41 -26.56
N THR A 6 12.40 12.91 -27.72
CA THR A 6 12.06 12.30 -29.00
C THR A 6 13.24 11.48 -29.49
N VAL A 7 13.03 10.20 -29.79
CA VAL A 7 13.98 9.36 -30.53
C VAL A 7 13.34 8.90 -31.83
N ILE A 8 14.09 8.95 -32.91
CA ILE A 8 13.65 8.45 -34.22
C ILE A 8 14.29 7.08 -34.46
N ILE A 9 13.47 6.03 -34.55
CA ILE A 9 13.90 4.67 -34.90
C ILE A 9 13.15 4.27 -36.17
N ASP A 10 13.86 3.90 -37.23
CA ASP A 10 13.30 3.53 -38.54
C ASP A 10 12.29 4.55 -39.11
N GLY A 11 12.56 5.84 -38.90
CA GLY A 11 11.69 6.94 -39.36
C GLY A 11 10.42 7.13 -38.53
N LYS A 12 10.23 6.38 -37.44
CA LYS A 12 9.15 6.58 -36.47
C LYS A 12 9.64 7.40 -35.29
N VAL A 13 8.86 8.41 -34.93
CA VAL A 13 9.07 9.26 -33.75
C VAL A 13 8.53 8.52 -32.53
N TYR A 14 9.42 8.27 -31.56
CA TYR A 14 9.08 7.75 -30.24
C TYR A 14 9.30 8.87 -29.23
N GLU A 15 8.22 9.32 -28.63
CA GLU A 15 8.26 10.19 -27.47
C GLU A 15 8.32 9.31 -26.23
N TYR A 16 9.34 9.51 -25.40
CA TYR A 16 9.42 8.88 -24.10
C TYR A 16 9.72 9.91 -23.03
N MET A 17 9.13 9.67 -21.87
CA MET A 17 9.47 10.40 -20.65
C MET A 17 10.78 9.85 -20.14
N ALA A 18 11.86 10.61 -20.32
CA ALA A 18 13.13 10.29 -19.69
C ALA A 18 12.98 10.53 -18.18
N LYS A 19 12.69 9.46 -17.44
CA LYS A 19 12.69 9.47 -15.97
C LYS A 19 14.13 9.43 -15.48
N ARG A 20 14.46 10.25 -14.48
CA ARG A 20 15.77 10.19 -13.81
C ARG A 20 15.79 9.05 -12.80
N GLU A 21 16.96 8.57 -12.44
CA GLU A 21 17.11 7.66 -11.30
C GLU A 21 16.71 8.37 -9.99
N MET A 22 16.21 7.60 -9.03
CA MET A 22 16.03 8.09 -7.67
C MET A 22 17.39 8.37 -7.03
N THR A 23 17.46 9.47 -6.27
CA THR A 23 18.63 9.74 -5.42
C THR A 23 18.61 8.82 -4.20
N ASP A 24 19.77 8.62 -3.57
CA ASP A 24 19.87 7.83 -2.33
C ASP A 24 18.91 8.32 -1.23
N GLU A 25 18.70 9.63 -1.14
CA GLU A 25 17.78 10.25 -0.19
C GLU A 25 16.32 9.88 -0.47
N GLU A 26 15.93 9.83 -1.74
CA GLU A 26 14.59 9.45 -2.16
C GLU A 26 14.35 7.96 -2.00
N ILE A 27 15.34 7.13 -2.30
CA ILE A 27 15.29 5.69 -2.06
C ILE A 27 15.09 5.44 -0.55
N LYS A 28 15.89 6.09 0.29
CA LYS A 28 15.76 6.01 1.74
C LYS A 28 14.37 6.47 2.20
N ARG A 29 13.88 7.60 1.68
CA ARG A 29 12.57 8.14 2.03
C ARG A 29 11.43 7.21 1.61
N TYR A 30 11.51 6.64 0.41
CA TYR A 30 10.56 5.66 -0.08
C TYR A 30 10.50 4.44 0.84
N TYR A 31 11.63 3.81 1.15
CA TYR A 31 11.64 2.66 2.05
C TYR A 31 11.21 3.04 3.47
N ASP A 32 11.57 4.22 3.98
CA ASP A 32 11.09 4.70 5.27
C ASP A 32 9.56 4.82 5.30
N GLN A 33 8.93 5.29 4.22
CA GLN A 33 7.47 5.36 4.09
C GLN A 33 6.83 3.98 3.98
N VAL A 34 7.32 3.13 3.08
CA VAL A 34 6.84 1.76 2.88
C VAL A 34 6.90 0.98 4.19
N ASN A 35 8.02 1.04 4.92
CA ASN A 35 8.19 0.33 6.19
C ASN A 35 7.27 0.85 7.29
N LYS A 36 7.03 2.18 7.35
CA LYS A 36 6.18 2.78 8.38
C LYS A 36 4.69 2.54 8.14
N SER A 37 4.24 2.66 6.90
CA SER A 37 2.82 2.52 6.58
C SER A 37 2.43 1.09 6.22
N GLY A 38 3.39 0.27 5.76
CA GLY A 38 3.11 -0.98 5.05
C GLY A 38 2.62 -0.72 3.62
N GLY A 39 3.11 0.34 2.97
CA GLY A 39 2.73 0.69 1.58
C GLY A 39 1.49 1.59 1.40
N PHE A 40 0.68 1.82 2.44
CA PHE A 40 -0.54 2.66 2.34
C PHE A 40 -0.29 4.18 2.27
N ASP A 41 0.83 4.67 2.79
CA ASP A 41 1.17 6.10 2.85
C ASP A 41 2.54 6.33 2.21
N VAL A 42 2.57 6.31 0.86
CA VAL A 42 3.79 6.49 0.05
C VAL A 42 3.62 7.72 -0.85
N GLU A 43 4.67 8.54 -0.96
CA GLU A 43 4.72 9.70 -1.86
C GLU A 43 4.76 9.28 -3.34
N ASP A 44 4.39 10.21 -4.22
CA ASP A 44 4.47 9.98 -5.66
C ASP A 44 5.91 10.09 -6.18
N PHE A 45 6.51 8.92 -6.45
CA PHE A 45 7.81 8.81 -7.09
C PHE A 45 7.71 8.51 -8.60
N SER A 46 6.52 8.53 -9.22
CA SER A 46 6.28 8.18 -10.63
C SER A 46 7.22 8.88 -11.62
N HIS A 47 7.75 10.05 -11.26
CA HIS A 47 8.70 10.85 -12.01
C HIS A 47 10.15 10.31 -12.06
N THR A 48 10.45 9.22 -11.36
CA THR A 48 11.77 8.58 -11.31
C THR A 48 11.75 7.12 -11.78
N LEU A 49 12.92 6.59 -12.16
CA LEU A 49 13.16 5.16 -12.41
C LEU A 49 13.59 4.48 -11.11
N PHE A 50 12.98 3.33 -10.84
CA PHE A 50 13.46 2.36 -9.86
C PHE A 50 14.27 1.31 -10.61
N LEU A 51 15.55 1.12 -10.24
CA LEU A 51 16.46 0.19 -10.93
C LEU A 51 16.46 -1.23 -10.34
N ASP A 52 15.77 -1.43 -9.22
CA ASP A 52 15.48 -2.74 -8.65
C ASP A 52 14.24 -3.28 -9.38
N GLY A 53 14.36 -4.44 -10.03
CA GLY A 53 13.32 -5.07 -10.84
C GLY A 53 12.04 -5.50 -10.10
N GLY A 54 11.86 -5.11 -8.84
CA GLY A 54 10.57 -5.13 -8.15
C GLY A 54 9.64 -4.00 -8.62
N GLY A 55 8.33 -4.24 -8.52
CA GLY A 55 7.35 -3.18 -8.70
C GLY A 55 7.57 -2.05 -7.68
N ARG A 56 7.27 -0.81 -8.06
CA ARG A 56 7.21 0.30 -7.11
C ARG A 56 5.77 0.50 -6.65
N ILE A 57 5.59 0.80 -5.36
CA ILE A 57 4.31 1.26 -4.83
C ILE A 57 4.10 2.70 -5.30
N GLU A 58 3.08 2.92 -6.12
CA GLU A 58 2.72 4.23 -6.67
C GLU A 58 1.27 4.60 -6.33
N PRO A 59 0.96 5.88 -6.07
CA PRO A 59 -0.43 6.32 -5.93
C PRO A 59 -1.25 6.06 -7.19
N LEU A 60 -2.48 5.57 -7.04
CA LEU A 60 -3.45 5.48 -8.13
C LEU A 60 -4.13 6.83 -8.37
N ASP A 61 -4.45 7.11 -9.64
CA ASP A 61 -5.24 8.27 -10.01
C ASP A 61 -6.75 7.97 -9.86
N LEU A 62 -7.32 8.30 -8.70
CA LEU A 62 -8.74 8.11 -8.44
C LEU A 62 -9.67 9.06 -9.23
N SER A 63 -9.12 9.98 -10.03
CA SER A 63 -9.90 10.74 -11.00
C SER A 63 -10.24 9.92 -12.25
N ASP A 64 -9.49 8.86 -12.53
CA ASP A 64 -9.84 7.87 -13.55
C ASP A 64 -11.00 6.99 -13.06
N ASP A 65 -12.03 6.85 -13.90
CA ASP A 65 -13.25 6.11 -13.55
C ASP A 65 -12.98 4.61 -13.37
N SER A 66 -12.04 4.05 -14.13
CA SER A 66 -11.73 2.62 -14.10
C SER A 66 -10.93 2.24 -12.86
N ASP A 67 -9.88 3.02 -12.54
CA ASP A 67 -9.11 2.83 -11.31
C ASP A 67 -9.98 3.03 -10.08
N ARG A 68 -10.83 4.06 -10.09
CA ARG A 68 -11.76 4.33 -8.99
C ARG A 68 -12.76 3.20 -8.79
N GLN A 69 -13.39 2.70 -9.86
CA GLN A 69 -14.35 1.59 -9.74
C GLN A 69 -13.67 0.32 -9.23
N LEU A 70 -12.46 0.01 -9.74
CA LEU A 70 -11.69 -1.14 -9.29
C LEU A 70 -11.43 -1.08 -7.78
N VAL A 71 -10.90 0.03 -7.26
CA VAL A 71 -10.57 0.11 -5.82
C VAL A 71 -11.82 0.13 -4.93
N VAL A 72 -12.97 0.59 -5.43
CA VAL A 72 -14.26 0.48 -4.72
C VAL A 72 -14.64 -1.00 -4.58
N ASP A 73 -14.59 -1.76 -5.67
CA ASP A 73 -14.96 -3.18 -5.67
C ASP A 73 -14.04 -3.98 -4.73
N LEU A 74 -12.73 -3.75 -4.81
CA LEU A 74 -11.75 -4.38 -3.92
C LEU A 74 -11.96 -4.00 -2.44
N SER A 75 -12.33 -2.74 -2.17
CA SER A 75 -12.63 -2.29 -0.80
C SER A 75 -13.86 -2.99 -0.22
N MET A 76 -14.91 -3.15 -1.03
CA MET A 76 -16.13 -3.84 -0.62
C MET A 76 -15.87 -5.32 -0.35
N GLU A 77 -15.09 -5.99 -1.21
CA GLU A 77 -14.68 -7.39 -1.00
C GLU A 77 -13.88 -7.57 0.31
N ALA A 78 -12.92 -6.69 0.55
CA ALA A 78 -12.13 -6.71 1.78
C ALA A 78 -13.00 -6.46 3.02
N LEU A 79 -13.95 -5.52 2.93
CA LEU A 79 -14.87 -5.20 4.03
C LEU A 79 -15.82 -6.36 4.33
N ASP A 80 -16.32 -7.06 3.31
CA ASP A 80 -17.17 -8.24 3.49
C ASP A 80 -16.43 -9.38 4.20
N LYS A 81 -15.15 -9.60 3.85
CA LYS A 81 -14.27 -10.52 4.59
C LYS A 81 -14.15 -10.11 6.06
N TYR A 82 -13.84 -8.85 6.35
CA TYR A 82 -13.72 -8.35 7.73
C TYR A 82 -15.03 -8.49 8.51
N ASN A 83 -16.16 -8.12 7.91
CA ASN A 83 -17.48 -8.26 8.51
C ASN A 83 -17.79 -9.71 8.86
N THR A 84 -17.48 -10.63 7.96
CA THR A 84 -17.68 -12.07 8.16
C THR A 84 -16.81 -12.61 9.29
N GLU A 85 -15.51 -12.29 9.27
CA GLU A 85 -14.53 -12.81 10.23
C GLU A 85 -14.71 -12.21 11.63
N GLN A 86 -15.09 -10.94 11.73
CA GLN A 86 -15.25 -10.23 12.99
C GLN A 86 -16.70 -10.18 13.49
N ASN A 87 -17.64 -10.78 12.77
CA ASN A 87 -19.08 -10.70 13.03
C ASN A 87 -19.57 -9.25 13.19
N LYS A 88 -19.23 -8.41 12.20
CA LYS A 88 -19.56 -6.98 12.13
C LYS A 88 -20.49 -6.69 10.94
N ASN A 89 -20.96 -5.45 10.84
CA ASN A 89 -21.85 -5.01 9.76
C ASN A 89 -21.52 -3.60 9.29
N PHE A 90 -20.26 -3.36 8.95
CA PHE A 90 -19.83 -2.12 8.33
C PHE A 90 -20.34 -2.01 6.89
N LYS A 91 -20.71 -0.79 6.49
CA LYS A 91 -21.10 -0.43 5.13
C LYS A 91 -20.07 0.51 4.52
N PHE A 92 -19.60 0.17 3.32
CA PHE A 92 -18.66 0.99 2.57
C PHE A 92 -19.20 2.41 2.36
N LYS A 93 -18.32 3.42 2.46
CA LYS A 93 -18.68 4.83 2.25
C LYS A 93 -17.91 5.44 1.07
N GLU A 94 -16.59 5.47 1.17
CA GLU A 94 -15.72 6.10 0.16
C GLU A 94 -14.29 5.57 0.25
N VAL A 95 -13.56 5.58 -0.86
CA VAL A 95 -12.11 5.40 -0.86
C VAL A 95 -11.45 6.76 -0.61
N GLU A 96 -10.54 6.84 0.37
CA GLU A 96 -9.76 8.05 0.63
C GLU A 96 -8.55 8.15 -0.31
N LYS A 97 -7.87 7.02 -0.50
CA LYS A 97 -6.71 6.89 -1.39
C LYS A 97 -6.38 5.43 -1.64
N ALA A 98 -5.63 5.17 -2.70
CA ALA A 98 -5.08 3.86 -2.99
C ALA A 98 -3.68 4.00 -3.61
N ASN A 99 -2.82 3.02 -3.33
CA ASN A 99 -1.56 2.82 -4.06
C ASN A 99 -1.58 1.43 -4.70
N SER A 100 -0.84 1.24 -5.78
CA SER A 100 -0.63 -0.07 -6.41
C SER A 100 0.85 -0.40 -6.55
N GLU A 101 1.16 -1.69 -6.51
CA GLU A 101 2.47 -2.25 -6.87
C GLU A 101 2.25 -3.37 -7.88
N GLY A 102 2.76 -3.18 -9.09
CA GLY A 102 2.66 -4.16 -10.16
C GLY A 102 3.78 -5.20 -10.10
N TYR A 103 3.41 -6.47 -10.19
CA TYR A 103 4.34 -7.58 -10.32
C TYR A 103 4.08 -8.27 -11.66
N CYS A 104 5.08 -8.33 -12.53
CA CYS A 104 5.04 -9.18 -13.71
C CYS A 104 6.21 -10.16 -13.65
N CYS A 105 5.90 -11.44 -13.57
CA CYS A 105 6.91 -12.48 -13.68
C CYS A 105 7.17 -12.75 -15.17
N ALA A 106 8.32 -12.29 -15.68
CA ALA A 106 8.72 -12.52 -17.07
C ALA A 106 8.79 -14.01 -17.45
N VAL A 107 8.93 -14.90 -16.47
CA VAL A 107 9.02 -16.36 -16.68
C VAL A 107 7.64 -17.00 -16.85
N THR A 108 6.66 -16.62 -16.03
CA THR A 108 5.32 -17.24 -16.05
C THR A 108 4.30 -16.45 -16.86
N LEU A 109 4.67 -15.27 -17.38
CA LEU A 109 3.77 -14.30 -18.02
C LEU A 109 2.55 -13.96 -17.16
N ASN A 110 2.67 -14.15 -15.85
CA ASN A 110 1.62 -13.77 -14.91
C ASN A 110 1.90 -12.35 -14.44
N CYS A 111 0.88 -11.50 -14.55
CA CYS A 111 0.91 -10.14 -14.05
C CYS A 111 -0.22 -9.99 -13.03
N GLY A 112 0.10 -9.36 -11.91
CA GLY A 112 -0.85 -9.02 -10.86
C GLY A 112 -0.41 -7.77 -10.13
N PHE A 113 -1.33 -7.20 -9.37
CA PHE A 113 -1.10 -5.96 -8.63
C PHE A 113 -1.47 -6.16 -7.17
N ASP A 114 -0.64 -5.65 -6.28
CA ASP A 114 -1.03 -5.41 -4.91
C ASP A 114 -1.63 -4.00 -4.80
N TYR A 115 -2.86 -3.91 -4.29
CA TYR A 115 -3.56 -2.66 -4.03
C TYR A 115 -3.58 -2.37 -2.53
N TYR A 116 -3.01 -1.24 -2.14
CA TYR A 116 -2.95 -0.71 -0.78
C TYR A 116 -4.02 0.37 -0.61
N ILE A 117 -5.21 -0.03 -0.19
CA ILE A 117 -6.39 0.83 -0.22
C ILE A 117 -6.71 1.36 1.18
N THR A 118 -6.90 2.66 1.31
CA THR A 118 -7.45 3.31 2.51
C THR A 118 -8.86 3.81 2.22
N PHE A 119 -9.85 3.35 2.98
CA PHE A 119 -11.26 3.68 2.73
C PHE A 119 -12.04 3.86 4.04
N LYS A 120 -13.19 4.51 3.97
CA LYS A 120 -14.10 4.66 5.12
C LYS A 120 -15.25 3.68 5.03
N ALA A 121 -15.66 3.18 6.19
CA ALA A 121 -16.88 2.42 6.35
C ALA A 121 -17.63 2.84 7.61
N GLU A 122 -18.96 2.71 7.57
CA GLU A 122 -19.86 3.08 8.65
C GLU A 122 -20.45 1.82 9.29
N ASP A 123 -20.33 1.67 10.61
CA ASP A 123 -21.00 0.59 11.34
C ASP A 123 -22.51 0.83 11.32
N ALA A 124 -23.26 -0.09 10.71
CA ALA A 124 -24.72 0.02 10.60
C ALA A 124 -25.44 0.05 11.96
N SER A 125 -24.79 -0.39 13.05
CA SER A 125 -25.37 -0.48 14.39
C SER A 125 -25.17 0.80 15.20
N THR A 126 -24.05 1.47 14.99
CA THR A 126 -23.62 2.62 15.81
C THR A 126 -23.54 3.93 15.03
N ALA A 127 -23.64 3.87 13.69
CA ALA A 127 -23.34 4.96 12.76
C ALA A 127 -21.91 5.52 12.90
N ALA A 128 -21.02 4.81 13.59
CA ALA A 128 -19.62 5.21 13.72
C ALA A 128 -18.90 5.00 12.38
N ILE A 129 -18.14 6.00 11.95
CA ILE A 129 -17.31 5.92 10.75
C ILE A 129 -15.90 5.57 11.17
N GLU A 130 -15.38 4.47 10.63
CA GLU A 130 -14.00 4.03 10.81
C GLU A 130 -13.27 4.08 9.48
N THR A 131 -11.95 4.28 9.55
CA THR A 131 -11.05 4.22 8.40
C THR A 131 -10.38 2.85 8.38
N PHE A 132 -10.46 2.17 7.26
CA PHE A 132 -9.87 0.85 7.02
C PHE A 132 -8.65 0.97 6.11
N GLN A 133 -7.73 0.03 6.27
CA GLN A 133 -6.61 -0.23 5.38
C GLN A 133 -6.70 -1.69 4.92
N ALA A 134 -6.76 -1.91 3.60
CA ALA A 134 -6.80 -3.23 2.99
C ALA A 134 -5.70 -3.42 1.95
N LEU A 135 -5.00 -4.55 2.03
CA LEU A 135 -4.09 -5.03 1.00
C LEU A 135 -4.76 -6.15 0.22
N VAL A 136 -4.96 -5.93 -1.07
CA VAL A 136 -5.63 -6.90 -1.96
C VAL A 136 -4.73 -7.19 -3.16
N TYR A 137 -4.44 -8.46 -3.39
CA TYR A 137 -3.84 -8.93 -4.64
C TYR A 137 -4.92 -9.10 -5.69
N ASP A 138 -4.69 -8.56 -6.88
CA ASP A 138 -5.50 -8.84 -8.07
C ASP A 138 -4.60 -9.30 -9.21
N GLY A 139 -4.67 -10.59 -9.53
CA GLY A 139 -3.96 -11.18 -10.66
C GLY A 139 -4.69 -12.40 -11.19
N GLU A 140 -4.28 -12.91 -12.34
CA GLU A 140 -4.89 -14.12 -12.90
C GLU A 140 -4.16 -15.37 -12.37
N PRO A 141 -4.85 -16.44 -11.91
CA PRO A 141 -6.29 -16.62 -11.80
C PRO A 141 -6.85 -16.30 -10.39
N VAL A 142 -6.12 -15.53 -9.58
CA VAL A 142 -6.38 -15.38 -8.14
C VAL A 142 -6.47 -13.91 -7.75
N ARG A 143 -7.62 -13.54 -7.20
CA ARG A 143 -7.78 -12.36 -6.36
C ARG A 143 -7.80 -12.77 -4.90
N GLU A 144 -7.06 -12.05 -4.06
CA GLU A 144 -6.92 -12.38 -2.64
C GLU A 144 -6.84 -11.12 -1.76
N VAL A 145 -7.74 -11.00 -0.79
CA VAL A 145 -7.61 -10.03 0.30
C VAL A 145 -6.53 -10.52 1.27
N LYS A 146 -5.29 -10.06 1.08
CA LYS A 146 -4.13 -10.44 1.91
C LYS A 146 -4.26 -9.94 3.34
N SER A 147 -4.77 -8.72 3.54
CA SER A 147 -5.04 -8.19 4.87
C SER A 147 -6.11 -7.09 4.87
N ILE A 148 -6.82 -6.95 5.98
CA ILE A 148 -7.69 -5.80 6.27
C ILE A 148 -7.65 -5.49 7.76
N ARG A 149 -7.60 -4.20 8.10
CA ARG A 149 -7.62 -3.70 9.49
C ARG A 149 -8.26 -2.31 9.56
N VAL A 150 -8.74 -1.95 10.75
CA VAL A 150 -8.98 -0.54 11.09
C VAL A 150 -7.63 0.17 11.13
N LYS A 151 -7.54 1.35 10.52
CA LYS A 151 -6.32 2.16 10.46
C LYS A 151 -5.91 2.53 11.89
N PRO A 152 -4.67 2.20 12.32
CA PRO A 152 -4.20 2.61 13.64
C PRO A 152 -4.23 4.13 13.77
N THR A 153 -4.91 4.65 14.78
CA THR A 153 -4.66 6.01 15.25
C THR A 153 -3.25 6.03 15.79
N SER A 154 -2.40 6.96 15.31
CA SER A 154 -0.99 7.08 15.70
C SER A 154 -0.81 6.82 17.20
N TYR A 155 0.02 5.83 17.54
CA TYR A 155 0.28 5.36 18.91
C TYR A 155 0.33 6.53 19.88
N SER A 156 -0.68 6.63 20.76
CA SER A 156 -0.52 7.42 21.97
C SER A 156 0.46 6.67 22.86
N ASN A 157 1.52 7.36 23.29
CA ASN A 157 2.53 6.82 24.21
C ASN A 157 1.86 6.39 25.53
N GLN A 158 1.67 5.08 25.71
CA GLN A 158 1.52 4.38 26.99
C GLN A 158 2.19 3.03 26.70
N ASP A 159 3.39 2.73 27.21
CA ASP A 159 3.65 2.49 28.63
C ASP A 159 5.03 3.03 29.07
N ASN A 160 5.01 4.04 29.94
CA ASN A 160 6.07 4.25 30.92
C ASN A 160 5.48 3.83 32.26
N GLU A 161 5.65 2.55 32.61
CA GLU A 161 5.67 2.15 34.02
C GLU A 161 7.00 1.45 34.24
N ALA A 162 7.90 2.21 34.88
CA ALA A 162 9.08 1.67 35.51
C ALA A 162 8.63 0.82 36.68
N ASP A 163 8.85 -0.49 36.61
CA ASP A 163 9.01 -1.30 37.81
C ASP A 163 10.51 -1.42 38.06
N GLU A 164 10.99 -0.56 38.96
CA GLU A 164 12.25 -0.75 39.63
C GLU A 164 12.13 -1.90 40.64
N ASP A 165 13.17 -2.75 40.60
CA ASP A 165 13.77 -3.44 41.75
C ASP A 165 13.17 -4.81 42.16
N GLN A 166 13.92 -5.90 41.92
CA GLN A 166 14.84 -6.47 42.92
C GLN A 166 15.49 -7.79 42.44
N THR A 167 16.81 -7.73 42.30
CA THR A 167 17.84 -8.72 42.70
C THR A 167 17.55 -10.23 42.56
N ALA A 168 18.42 -10.95 41.85
CA ALA A 168 19.21 -12.05 42.43
C ALA A 168 20.20 -12.70 41.45
N SER A 169 21.48 -12.63 41.82
CA SER A 169 22.51 -13.67 41.75
C SER A 169 22.84 -14.36 40.42
N CYS A 170 24.00 -13.99 39.88
CA CYS A 170 24.86 -14.88 39.09
C CYS A 170 25.25 -16.11 39.91
N PRO A 171 25.47 -17.28 39.28
CA PRO A 171 26.57 -18.14 39.69
C PRO A 171 27.56 -18.35 38.54
N GLU A 172 28.83 -18.07 38.83
CA GLU A 172 29.97 -18.56 38.06
C GLU A 172 30.13 -20.07 38.21
N GLN A 173 30.42 -20.69 37.06
CA GLN A 173 31.36 -21.79 36.79
C GLN A 173 31.20 -23.18 37.45
N SER A 174 31.19 -24.19 36.58
CA SER A 174 32.22 -25.24 36.52
C SER A 174 32.37 -25.77 35.09
#